data_AF-A0A3L5TQT7-F1
#
_entry.id   AF-A0A3L5TQT7-F1
#
_cell.length_a   1.000
_cell.length_b   1.000
_cell.length_c   1.000
_cell.angle_alpha   90.00
_cell.angle_beta   90.00
_cell.angle_gamma   90.00
#
_symmetry.space_group_name_H-M   'P 1'
#
loop_
_entity.id
_entity.type
_entity.pdbx_description
1 polymer ?
#
loop_
_entity_poly.entity_id
_entity_poly.type
_entity_poly.pdbx_seq_one_letter_code
_entity_poly.pdbx_strand_id
1 'polypeptide(L)'
;LLKFLDIGNCVLAVIAFIMHFEGSKAMEAKSIFCINAVVFYIRVLEVYTVNSRLGPKMVMIKKMMLELVMFILVLTIFLVSYGIASQGLMHLQRQSDWKILRDVIYFPYWQFYGELFLEEIDGSL
;
A
#
# COMPACT_ATOMS: atom_id res chain seq x y z
N LEU A 1 19.84 5.85 -10.79
CA LEU A 1 18.85 5.83 -9.71
C LEU A 1 18.80 4.49 -8.98
N LEU A 2 18.56 3.36 -9.67
CA LEU A 2 18.56 2.01 -9.06
C LEU A 2 19.77 1.75 -8.15
N LYS A 3 20.99 1.96 -8.64
CA LYS A 3 22.21 1.76 -7.84
C LYS A 3 22.25 2.56 -6.53
N PHE A 4 21.70 3.78 -6.51
CA PHE A 4 21.64 4.60 -5.29
C PHE A 4 20.62 4.06 -4.27
N LEU A 5 19.47 3.57 -4.76
CA LEU A 5 18.45 2.96 -3.90
C LEU A 5 18.88 1.58 -3.37
N ASP A 6 19.74 0.85 -4.11
CA ASP A 6 20.35 -0.40 -3.63
C ASP A 6 21.35 -0.14 -2.49
N ILE A 7 22.20 0.87 -2.65
CA ILE A 7 23.15 1.30 -1.61
C ILE A 7 22.39 1.73 -0.35
N GLY A 8 21.30 2.50 -0.50
CA GLY A 8 20.43 2.88 0.61
C GLY A 8 19.82 1.67 1.34
N ASN A 9 19.36 0.66 0.60
CA ASN A 9 18.78 -0.55 1.18
C ASN A 9 19.82 -1.39 1.94
N CYS A 10 21.04 -1.51 1.40
CA CYS A 10 22.16 -2.16 2.10
C CYS A 10 22.54 -1.43 3.39
N VAL A 11 22.58 -0.09 3.38
CA VAL A 11 22.85 0.71 4.58
C VAL A 11 21.75 0.50 5.63
N LEU A 12 20.47 0.51 5.23
CA LEU A 12 19.34 0.25 6.11
C LEU A 12 19.42 -1.15 6.74
N ALA A 13 19.85 -2.15 5.96
CA ALA A 13 20.06 -3.53 6.42
C ALA A 13 21.13 -3.62 7.51
N VAL A 14 22.25 -2.91 7.32
CA VAL A 14 23.36 -2.90 8.28
C VAL A 14 22.96 -2.18 9.57
N ILE A 15 22.24 -1.06 9.48
CA ILE A 15 21.71 -0.35 10.65
C ILE A 15 20.75 -1.25 11.44
N ALA A 16 19.83 -1.94 10.76
CA ALA A 16 18.91 -2.88 11.39
C ALA A 16 19.65 -4.05 12.09
N PHE A 17 20.74 -4.53 11.48
CA PHE A 17 21.58 -5.58 12.05
C PHE A 17 22.33 -5.11 13.31
N ILE A 18 22.87 -3.90 13.30
CA ILE A 18 23.52 -3.29 14.47
C ILE A 18 22.50 -3.09 15.60
N MET A 19 21.31 -2.58 15.29
CA MET A 19 20.22 -2.40 16.26
C MET A 19 19.72 -3.73 16.87
N HIS A 20 19.81 -4.82 16.12
CA HIS A 20 19.44 -6.15 16.63
C HIS A 20 20.45 -6.68 17.65
N PHE A 21 21.74 -6.43 17.43
CA PHE A 21 22.83 -6.88 18.31
C PHE A 21 22.76 -6.28 19.72
N GLU A 22 22.15 -5.11 19.85
CA GLU A 22 22.05 -4.39 21.13
C GLU A 22 20.89 -4.90 22.02
N GLY A 23 20.08 -5.86 21.55
CA GLY A 23 19.12 -6.66 22.33
C GLY A 23 17.91 -5.90 22.93
N SER A 24 18.06 -4.61 23.22
CA SER A 24 17.08 -3.75 23.88
C SER A 24 15.97 -3.26 22.93
N LYS A 25 16.27 -3.10 21.63
CA LYS A 25 15.34 -2.60 20.60
C LYS A 25 14.91 -3.65 19.58
N ALA A 26 14.74 -4.90 20.03
CA ALA A 26 14.46 -6.02 19.13
C ALA A 26 13.13 -5.87 18.34
N MET A 27 12.12 -5.21 18.90
CA MET A 27 10.82 -5.02 18.22
C MET A 27 10.92 -4.01 17.05
N GLU A 28 11.64 -2.91 17.24
CA GLU A 28 11.89 -1.91 16.20
C GLU A 28 12.80 -2.46 15.10
N ALA A 29 13.83 -3.24 15.47
CA ALA A 29 14.68 -3.88 14.47
C ALA A 29 13.90 -4.83 13.55
N LYS A 30 12.92 -5.58 14.08
CA LYS A 30 12.08 -6.50 13.31
C LYS A 30 11.22 -5.79 12.27
N SER A 31 10.61 -4.65 12.61
CA SER A 31 9.81 -3.90 11.63
C SER A 31 10.67 -3.36 10.48
N ILE A 32 11.89 -2.88 10.79
CA ILE A 32 12.86 -2.42 9.79
C ILE A 32 13.30 -3.58 8.88
N PHE A 33 13.55 -4.77 9.43
CA PHE A 33 13.87 -5.95 8.62
C PHE A 33 12.73 -6.37 7.69
N CYS A 34 11.47 -6.31 8.14
CA CYS A 34 10.32 -6.61 7.29
C CYS A 34 10.22 -5.64 6.11
N ILE A 35 10.40 -4.34 6.34
CA ILE A 35 10.37 -3.33 5.27
C ILE A 35 11.52 -3.56 4.29
N ASN A 36 12.72 -3.82 4.81
CA ASN A 36 13.89 -4.12 3.99
C ASN A 36 13.69 -5.38 3.13
N ALA A 37 13.06 -6.44 3.66
CA ALA A 37 12.74 -7.64 2.91
C ALA A 37 11.81 -7.37 1.71
N VAL A 38 10.80 -6.50 1.89
CA VAL A 38 9.90 -6.07 0.80
C VAL A 38 10.69 -5.37 -0.31
N VAL A 39 11.59 -4.45 0.05
CA VAL A 39 12.45 -3.77 -0.92
C VAL A 39 13.35 -4.77 -1.66
N PHE A 40 13.92 -5.74 -0.94
CA PHE A 40 14.71 -6.82 -1.55
C PHE A 40 13.91 -7.63 -2.57
N TYR A 41 12.64 -7.96 -2.31
CA TYR A 41 11.81 -8.68 -3.27
C TYR A 41 11.56 -7.89 -4.56
N ILE A 42 11.34 -6.56 -4.45
CA ILE A 42 11.21 -5.69 -5.62
C ILE A 42 12.50 -5.71 -6.45
N ARG A 43 13.67 -5.77 -5.81
CA ARG A 43 14.97 -5.87 -6.51
C ARG A 43 15.21 -7.22 -7.16
N VAL A 44 14.82 -8.30 -6.50
CA VAL A 44 14.88 -9.64 -7.07
C VAL A 44 14.06 -9.70 -8.37
N LEU A 45 12.89 -9.04 -8.41
CA LEU A 45 12.12 -8.89 -9.65
C LEU A 45 12.93 -8.18 -10.74
N GLU A 46 13.60 -7.06 -10.45
CA GLU A 46 14.43 -6.36 -11.45
C GLU A 46 15.56 -7.25 -12.01
N VAL A 47 16.18 -8.07 -11.16
CA VAL A 47 17.20 -9.05 -11.61
C VAL A 47 16.60 -10.10 -12.55
N TYR A 48 15.38 -10.56 -12.31
CA TYR A 48 14.67 -11.47 -13.22
C TYR A 48 14.41 -10.86 -14.61
N THR A 49 14.45 -9.53 -14.75
CA THR A 49 14.34 -8.87 -16.06
C THR A 49 15.52 -9.20 -16.98
N VAL A 50 16.68 -9.53 -16.43
CA VAL A 50 17.89 -9.87 -17.20
C VAL A 50 17.80 -11.25 -17.86
N ASN A 51 16.91 -12.13 -17.38
CA ASN A 51 16.76 -13.47 -17.94
C ASN A 51 16.02 -13.44 -19.29
N SER A 52 16.57 -14.06 -20.33
CA SER A 52 16.08 -13.98 -21.72
C SER A 52 14.62 -14.43 -21.94
N ARG A 53 14.09 -15.30 -21.07
CA ARG A 53 12.69 -15.79 -21.15
C ARG A 53 11.69 -14.98 -20.31
N LEU A 54 12.15 -14.38 -19.21
CA LEU A 54 11.30 -13.67 -18.25
C LEU A 54 11.36 -12.15 -18.44
N GLY A 55 12.45 -11.63 -18.98
CA GLY A 55 12.65 -10.22 -19.27
C GLY A 55 11.55 -9.59 -20.12
N PRO A 56 11.25 -10.13 -21.31
CA PRO A 56 10.20 -9.56 -22.17
C PRO A 56 8.82 -9.53 -21.49
N LYS A 57 8.49 -10.56 -20.70
CA LYS A 57 7.22 -10.62 -19.96
C LYS A 57 7.17 -9.59 -18.84
N MET A 58 8.26 -9.43 -18.10
CA MET A 58 8.32 -8.46 -17.01
C MET A 58 8.26 -7.02 -17.51
N VAL A 59 8.90 -6.72 -18.64
CA VAL A 59 8.80 -5.40 -19.29
C VAL A 59 7.37 -5.12 -19.74
N MET A 60 6.66 -6.13 -20.25
CA MET A 60 5.25 -6.00 -20.62
C MET A 60 4.37 -5.68 -19.40
N ILE A 61 4.53 -6.42 -18.29
CA ILE A 61 3.81 -6.16 -17.04
C ILE A 61 4.10 -4.74 -16.54
N LYS A 62 5.38 -4.30 -16.56
CA LYS A 62 5.76 -2.95 -16.11
C LYS A 62 5.05 -1.85 -16.92
N LYS A 63 4.87 -2.04 -18.23
CA LYS A 63 4.14 -1.09 -19.08
C LYS A 63 2.65 -1.05 -18.73
N MET A 64 2.02 -2.21 -18.53
CA MET A 64 0.61 -2.29 -18.12
C MET A 64 0.37 -1.68 -16.72
N MET A 65 1.32 -1.85 -15.79
CA MET A 65 1.22 -1.26 -14.45
C MET A 65 1.19 0.27 -14.48
N LEU A 66 1.89 0.93 -15.42
CA LEU A 66 1.85 2.39 -15.55
C LEU A 66 0.47 2.88 -16.01
N GLU A 67 -0.17 2.16 -16.94
CA GLU A 67 -1.55 2.45 -17.37
C GLU A 67 -2.55 2.21 -16.23
N LEU A 68 -2.34 1.15 -15.44
CA LEU A 68 -3.17 0.85 -14.28
C LEU A 68 -3.08 1.94 -13.19
N VAL A 69 -1.89 2.52 -12.95
CA VAL A 69 -1.73 3.62 -11.98
C VAL A 69 -2.57 4.84 -12.39
N MET A 70 -2.57 5.18 -13.67
CA MET A 70 -3.42 6.28 -14.19
C MET A 70 -4.90 5.98 -13.98
N PHE A 71 -5.32 4.73 -14.19
CA PHE A 71 -6.69 4.30 -13.92
C PHE A 71 -7.04 4.40 -12.42
N ILE A 72 -6.16 3.93 -11.53
CA ILE A 72 -6.37 4.00 -10.08
C ILE A 72 -6.50 5.45 -9.60
N LEU A 73 -5.76 6.40 -10.19
CA LEU A 73 -5.89 7.81 -9.85
C LEU A 73 -7.30 8.35 -10.16
N VAL A 74 -7.81 8.07 -11.36
CA VAL A 74 -9.17 8.46 -11.76
C VAL A 74 -10.21 7.77 -10.87
N LEU A 75 -10.05 6.48 -10.63
CA LEU A 75 -10.92 5.69 -9.75
C LEU A 75 -10.95 6.28 -8.33
N THR A 76 -9.80 6.67 -7.79
CA THR A 76 -9.69 7.27 -6.45
C THR A 76 -10.49 8.56 -6.35
N ILE A 77 -10.51 9.40 -7.40
CA ILE A 77 -11.32 10.64 -7.42
C ILE A 77 -12.81 10.31 -7.33
N PHE A 78 -13.29 9.33 -8.10
CA PHE A 78 -14.67 8.88 -8.04
C PHE A 78 -15.02 8.25 -6.68
N LEU A 79 -14.10 7.43 -6.15
CA LEU A 79 -14.25 6.72 -4.89
C LEU A 79 -14.35 7.68 -3.71
N VAL A 80 -13.48 8.70 -3.65
CA VAL A 80 -13.53 9.76 -2.63
C VAL A 80 -14.82 10.58 -2.78
N SER A 81 -15.22 10.92 -4.01
CA SER A 81 -16.47 11.68 -4.23
C SER A 81 -17.70 10.91 -3.73
N TYR A 82 -17.78 9.61 -4.02
CA TYR A 82 -18.82 8.73 -3.51
C TYR A 82 -18.75 8.57 -1.98
N GLY A 83 -17.56 8.38 -1.42
CA GLY A 83 -17.37 8.26 0.04
C GLY A 83 -17.82 9.52 0.79
N ILE A 84 -17.52 10.72 0.27
CA ILE A 84 -17.96 12.00 0.85
C ILE A 84 -19.49 12.13 0.76
N ALA A 85 -20.08 11.83 -0.40
CA ALA A 85 -21.53 11.90 -0.58
C ALA A 85 -22.26 10.92 0.35
N SER A 86 -21.79 9.67 0.42
CA SER A 86 -22.36 8.62 1.26
C SER A 86 -22.33 8.99 2.75
N GLN A 87 -21.17 9.43 3.26
CA GLN A 87 -21.04 9.87 4.66
C GLN A 87 -21.86 11.14 4.96
N GLY A 88 -21.96 12.07 4.00
CA GLY A 88 -22.77 13.29 4.14
C GLY A 88 -24.28 13.02 4.18
N LEU A 89 -24.76 11.97 3.49
CA LEU A 89 -26.17 11.55 3.51
C LEU A 89 -26.53 10.70 4.74
N MET A 90 -25.66 9.75 5.14
CA MET A 90 -25.96 8.83 6.24
C MET A 90 -25.76 9.44 7.63
N HIS A 91 -24.87 10.41 7.81
CA HIS A 91 -24.52 10.93 9.13
C HIS A 91 -24.76 12.44 9.26
N LEU A 92 -26.01 12.84 9.51
CA LEU A 92 -26.42 14.25 9.59
C LEU A 92 -25.92 14.99 10.86
N GLN A 93 -25.53 14.25 11.92
CA GLN A 93 -25.22 14.78 13.26
C GLN A 93 -23.95 14.15 13.89
N ARG A 94 -22.86 13.97 13.12
CA ARG A 94 -21.60 13.40 13.65
C ARG A 94 -20.60 14.51 14.00
N GLN A 95 -19.96 14.42 15.18
CA GLN A 95 -18.92 15.36 15.58
C GLN A 95 -17.69 15.24 14.67
N SER A 96 -17.03 16.36 14.39
CA SER A 96 -15.90 16.44 13.47
C SER A 96 -14.68 15.72 14.05
N ASP A 97 -14.57 14.43 13.74
CA ASP A 97 -13.45 13.57 14.13
C ASP A 97 -12.60 13.21 12.91
N TRP A 98 -11.27 13.15 13.10
CA TRP A 98 -10.31 12.67 12.11
C TRP A 98 -10.57 11.24 11.61
N LYS A 99 -11.41 10.49 12.34
CA LYS A 99 -11.87 9.16 11.95
C LYS A 99 -12.78 9.19 10.72
N ILE A 100 -13.57 10.26 10.53
CA ILE A 100 -14.50 10.38 9.39
C ILE A 100 -13.74 10.34 8.06
N LEU A 101 -12.59 11.03 7.98
CA LEU A 101 -11.76 11.03 6.79
C LEU A 101 -11.22 9.63 6.44
N ARG A 102 -10.89 8.82 7.46
CA ARG A 102 -10.49 7.43 7.27
C ARG A 102 -11.66 6.59 6.77
N ASP A 103 -12.83 6.74 7.38
CA ASP A 103 -14.03 5.97 7.04
C ASP A 103 -14.49 6.27 5.60
N VAL A 104 -14.43 7.54 5.16
CA VAL A 104 -14.75 7.98 3.78
C VAL A 104 -13.94 7.24 2.72
N ILE A 105 -12.70 6.86 3.01
CA ILE A 105 -11.82 6.17 2.05
C ILE A 105 -11.92 4.65 2.23
N TYR A 106 -12.04 4.18 3.48
CA TYR A 106 -12.04 2.77 3.84
C TYR A 106 -13.27 2.04 3.26
N PHE A 107 -14.48 2.54 3.51
CA PHE A 107 -15.71 1.90 3.07
C PHE A 107 -15.76 1.64 1.56
N PRO A 108 -15.59 2.67 0.71
CA PRO A 108 -15.72 2.46 -0.73
C PRO A 108 -14.51 1.73 -1.33
N TYR A 109 -13.35 1.72 -0.66
CA TYR A 109 -12.22 0.86 -1.03
C TYR A 109 -12.58 -0.62 -0.89
N TRP A 110 -13.11 -1.04 0.27
CA TRP A 110 -13.52 -2.44 0.49
C TRP A 110 -14.68 -2.87 -0.42
N GLN A 111 -15.62 -1.95 -0.68
CA GLN A 111 -16.72 -2.18 -1.62
C GLN A 111 -16.21 -2.50 -3.04
N PHE A 112 -15.08 -1.92 -3.47
CA PHE A 112 -14.45 -2.23 -4.75
C PHE A 112 -13.90 -3.67 -4.82
N TYR A 113 -13.51 -4.25 -3.68
CA TYR A 113 -13.08 -5.66 -3.57
C TYR A 113 -14.25 -6.65 -3.42
N GLY A 114 -15.49 -6.16 -3.37
CA GLY A 114 -16.70 -6.99 -3.25
C GLY A 114 -17.15 -7.23 -1.80
N GLU A 115 -16.47 -6.68 -0.81
CA GLU A 115 -16.89 -6.70 0.58
C GLU A 115 -17.92 -5.58 0.80
N LEU A 116 -19.20 -5.95 0.72
CA LEU A 116 -20.31 -5.06 1.04
C LEU A 116 -20.57 -5.20 2.54
N PHE A 117 -20.18 -4.21 3.34
CA PHE A 117 -20.48 -4.13 4.77
C PHE A 117 -21.99 -3.87 5.01
N LEU A 118 -22.84 -4.77 4.52
CA LEU A 118 -24.31 -4.66 4.59
C LEU A 118 -24.78 -4.62 6.05
N GLU A 119 -24.06 -5.27 6.96
CA GLU A 119 -24.37 -5.34 8.39
C GLU A 119 -24.24 -3.97 9.09
N GLU A 120 -23.36 -3.07 8.61
CA GLU A 120 -23.25 -1.70 9.12
C GLU A 120 -24.25 -0.73 8.49
N ILE A 121 -24.77 -1.03 7.29
CA ILE A 121 -25.76 -0.20 6.58
C ILE A 121 -27.19 -0.52 7.03
N ASP A 122 -27.50 -1.80 7.29
CA ASP A 122 -28.84 -2.28 7.64
C ASP A 122 -29.18 -2.12 9.14
N GLY A 123 -28.25 -1.56 9.94
CA GLY A 123 -28.51 -1.19 11.33
C GLY A 123 -28.88 -2.36 12.25
N SER A 124 -28.49 -3.60 11.90
CA SER A 124 -28.76 -4.77 12.72
C SER A 124 -27.63 -5.02 13.74
N LEU A 125 -27.52 -4.13 14.73
CA LEU A 125 -26.99 -4.37 16.09
C LEU A 125 -27.25 -3.18 17.02
#